data_AF-A0A2T0UW08-F1
#
_entry.id   AF-A0A2T0UW08-F1
#
_cell.length_a   1.000
_cell.length_b   1.000
_cell.length_c   1.000
_cell.angle_alpha   90.00
_cell.angle_beta   90.00
_cell.angle_gamma   90.00
#
_symmetry.space_group_name_H-M   'P 1'
#
loop_
_entity.id
_entity.type
_entity.pdbx_description
1 polymer ?
#
loop_
_entity_poly.entity_id
_entity_poly.type
_entity_poly.pdbx_seq_one_letter_code
_entity_poly.pdbx_strand_id
1 'polypeptide(L)'
;MPRFGPPVPYDATADRAGWETLPEPVRAIITGELGAPPADIRTAGSGFGSAFAARVRSETGAELFIKAAGPDRPWALAASRQEARINAALPAAVPAPRLEFAADIDDWSVLGFEAVQGKAPTLPMTPHDLDLMLQAWADAAEALTPAPRSLLDIGVTARPIGPELRQFASIDAGEIPPFPLPPAFDGRIPELAAIEQDIDAALTADSVMHFDLRPDNMIVGADQAWICDWNWVGVHSTWFDTVCFLIAAHGDGHDADALFRDHPTAVGVTDDDLDTALASITGYYLSRSAEPPLPNTSPHLRAHQRWSGLAAADWLARRRGWS
;
A
#
# COMPACT_ATOMS: atom_id res chain seq x y z
N MET A 1 -15.37 6.27 -20.91
CA MET A 1 -15.02 5.26 -19.88
C MET A 1 -13.54 5.40 -19.61
N PRO A 2 -13.09 5.24 -18.36
CA PRO A 2 -11.66 5.20 -18.06
C PRO A 2 -11.00 4.07 -18.85
N ARG A 3 -9.73 4.27 -19.20
CA ARG A 3 -9.01 3.46 -20.19
C ARG A 3 -8.92 1.97 -19.85
N PHE A 4 -9.05 1.64 -18.56
CA PHE A 4 -8.88 0.30 -18.00
C PHE A 4 -10.17 -0.28 -17.38
N GLY A 5 -11.32 0.35 -17.65
CA GLY A 5 -12.59 0.08 -16.96
C GLY A 5 -12.84 1.05 -15.80
N PRO A 6 -13.98 0.93 -15.08
CA PRO A 6 -14.25 1.79 -13.93
C PRO A 6 -13.14 1.61 -12.87
N PRO A 7 -12.57 2.69 -12.30
CA PRO A 7 -11.65 2.56 -11.19
C PRO A 7 -12.38 1.95 -9.98
N VAL A 8 -11.60 1.36 -9.09
CA VAL A 8 -12.10 0.86 -7.82
C VAL A 8 -12.35 2.06 -6.88
N PRO A 9 -13.50 2.13 -6.18
CA PRO A 9 -13.81 3.26 -5.30
C PRO A 9 -12.97 3.18 -4.02
N TYR A 10 -11.78 3.77 -4.01
CA TYR A 10 -10.82 3.71 -2.89
C TYR A 10 -11.37 4.21 -1.55
N ASP A 11 -12.45 4.99 -1.54
CA ASP A 11 -13.16 5.43 -0.35
C ASP A 11 -14.21 4.42 0.16
N ALA A 12 -14.51 3.37 -0.60
CA ALA A 12 -15.57 2.40 -0.34
C ALA A 12 -15.23 0.98 -0.83
N THR A 13 -14.00 0.51 -0.60
CA THR A 13 -13.59 -0.87 -0.93
C THR A 13 -13.75 -1.85 0.21
N ALA A 14 -13.70 -1.40 1.45
CA ALA A 14 -13.51 -2.29 2.60
C ALA A 14 -14.81 -3.02 2.99
N ASP A 15 -14.68 -4.31 3.30
CA ASP A 15 -15.73 -5.13 3.90
C ASP A 15 -15.24 -5.61 5.27
N ARG A 16 -15.50 -4.81 6.31
CA ARG A 16 -14.87 -4.95 7.64
C ARG A 16 -15.81 -5.57 8.66
N ALA A 17 -15.21 -6.28 9.62
CA ALA A 17 -15.90 -6.71 10.84
C ALA A 17 -16.56 -5.52 11.57
N GLY A 18 -17.78 -5.71 12.07
CA GLY A 18 -18.51 -4.71 12.85
C GLY A 18 -18.10 -4.72 14.33
N TRP A 19 -18.30 -3.61 15.04
CA TRP A 19 -17.93 -3.47 16.46
C TRP A 19 -18.54 -4.57 17.35
N GLU A 20 -19.79 -4.92 17.09
CA GLU A 20 -20.55 -5.96 17.80
C GLU A 20 -19.97 -7.36 17.62
N THR A 21 -19.13 -7.58 16.61
CA THR A 21 -18.45 -8.86 16.36
C THR A 21 -17.16 -9.01 17.16
N LEU A 22 -16.64 -7.92 17.75
CA LEU A 22 -15.44 -7.96 18.58
C LEU A 22 -15.72 -8.65 19.93
N PRO A 23 -14.81 -9.53 20.40
CA PRO A 23 -14.91 -10.13 21.73
C PRO A 23 -14.99 -9.07 22.84
N GLU A 24 -15.63 -9.41 23.95
CA GLU A 24 -15.74 -8.52 25.11
C GLU A 24 -14.37 -8.02 25.63
N PRO A 25 -13.32 -8.86 25.77
CA PRO A 25 -12.00 -8.40 26.22
C PRO A 25 -11.37 -7.35 25.28
N VAL A 26 -11.57 -7.49 23.97
CA VAL A 26 -11.10 -6.53 22.95
C VAL A 26 -11.83 -5.20 23.11
N ARG A 27 -13.17 -5.22 23.23
CA ARG A 27 -13.96 -4.00 23.43
C ARG A 27 -13.65 -3.31 24.76
N ALA A 28 -13.36 -4.08 25.81
CA ALA A 28 -13.00 -3.56 27.12
C ALA A 28 -11.67 -2.78 27.08
N ILE A 29 -10.64 -3.30 26.40
CA ILE A 29 -9.37 -2.57 26.25
C ILE A 29 -9.55 -1.31 25.41
N ILE A 30 -10.28 -1.36 24.30
CA ILE A 30 -10.55 -0.16 23.49
C ILE A 30 -11.28 0.90 24.33
N THR A 31 -12.25 0.48 25.15
CA THR A 31 -12.98 1.38 26.06
C THR A 31 -12.08 1.98 27.15
N GLY A 32 -11.16 1.19 27.69
CA GLY A 32 -10.20 1.64 28.69
C GLY A 32 -9.22 2.68 28.14
N GLU A 33 -8.63 2.42 26.98
CA GLU A 33 -7.69 3.32 26.31
C GLU A 33 -8.38 4.60 25.80
N LEU A 34 -9.62 4.50 25.31
CA LEU A 34 -10.43 5.68 24.96
C LEU A 34 -10.88 6.50 26.19
N GLY A 35 -10.85 5.90 27.39
CA GLY A 35 -11.23 6.49 28.67
C GLY A 35 -12.74 6.49 28.96
N ALA A 36 -13.58 6.08 28.00
CA ALA A 36 -15.02 5.93 28.14
C ALA A 36 -15.58 5.04 27.01
N PRO A 37 -16.79 4.47 27.14
CA PRO A 37 -17.42 3.72 26.05
C PRO A 37 -17.53 4.57 24.77
N PRO A 38 -17.29 3.99 23.59
CA PRO A 38 -17.50 4.69 22.33
C PRO A 38 -18.97 5.11 22.18
N ALA A 39 -19.19 6.39 21.88
CA ALA A 39 -20.47 6.98 21.56
C ALA A 39 -20.73 7.04 20.04
N ASP A 40 -19.67 7.11 19.25
CA ASP A 40 -19.71 7.07 17.78
C ASP A 40 -18.62 6.14 17.27
N ILE A 41 -18.96 5.28 16.32
CA ILE A 41 -18.06 4.30 15.71
C ILE A 41 -18.25 4.38 14.21
N ARG A 42 -17.19 4.78 13.50
CA ARG A 42 -17.20 4.93 12.05
C ARG A 42 -16.16 4.01 11.44
N THR A 43 -16.65 2.91 10.88
CA THR A 43 -15.81 1.93 10.17
C THR A 43 -15.13 2.59 8.96
N ALA A 44 -13.84 2.29 8.77
CA ALA A 44 -13.08 2.79 7.64
C ALA A 44 -13.55 2.14 6.33
N GLY A 45 -13.87 2.96 5.32
CA GLY A 45 -14.33 2.50 4.01
C GLY A 45 -13.22 2.11 3.03
N SER A 46 -11.97 2.54 3.26
CA SER A 46 -10.82 2.26 2.38
C SER A 46 -10.07 0.98 2.76
N GLY A 47 -9.29 0.45 1.81
CA GLY A 47 -8.46 -0.75 1.96
C GLY A 47 -9.18 -2.06 1.62
N PHE A 48 -8.43 -3.15 1.57
CA PHE A 48 -8.93 -4.46 1.09
C PHE A 48 -9.03 -5.53 2.18
N GLY A 49 -8.59 -5.22 3.41
CA GLY A 49 -8.68 -6.12 4.56
C GLY A 49 -10.07 -6.14 5.20
N SER A 50 -10.44 -7.28 5.78
CA SER A 50 -11.72 -7.46 6.48
C SER A 50 -11.64 -7.35 8.01
N ALA A 51 -10.44 -7.16 8.55
CA ALA A 51 -10.26 -6.91 9.97
C ALA A 51 -10.95 -5.59 10.40
N PHE A 52 -11.32 -5.51 11.68
CA PHE A 52 -11.96 -4.33 12.22
C PHE A 52 -11.00 -3.14 12.09
N ALA A 53 -11.49 -2.05 11.49
CA ALA A 53 -10.80 -0.77 11.50
C ALA A 53 -11.84 0.35 11.55
N ALA A 54 -11.79 1.20 12.57
CA ALA A 54 -12.77 2.24 12.76
C ALA A 54 -12.20 3.43 13.55
N ARG A 55 -12.68 4.63 13.22
CA ARG A 55 -12.57 5.77 14.11
C ARG A 55 -13.63 5.65 15.20
N VAL A 56 -13.20 5.63 16.45
CA VAL A 56 -14.07 5.58 17.63
C VAL A 56 -13.98 6.91 18.36
N ARG A 57 -15.11 7.39 18.87
CA ARG A 57 -15.20 8.63 19.65
C ARG A 57 -16.03 8.42 20.89
N SER A 58 -15.58 8.92 22.04
CA SER A 58 -16.34 8.93 23.29
C SER A 58 -17.29 10.13 23.39
N GLU A 59 -18.22 10.11 24.35
CA GLU A 59 -19.07 11.28 24.67
C GLU A 59 -18.26 12.49 25.16
N THR A 60 -17.06 12.26 25.72
CA THR A 60 -16.16 13.33 26.17
C THR A 60 -15.37 13.98 25.03
N GLY A 61 -15.45 13.42 23.81
CA GLY A 61 -14.76 13.91 22.63
C GLY A 61 -13.36 13.33 22.42
N ALA A 62 -12.91 12.38 23.25
CA ALA A 62 -11.69 11.61 22.96
C ALA A 62 -11.91 10.75 21.71
N GLU A 63 -10.90 10.64 20.85
CA GLU A 63 -11.00 9.91 19.59
C GLU A 63 -9.75 9.09 19.33
N LEU A 64 -9.93 7.88 18.80
CA LEU A 64 -8.85 6.99 18.37
C LEU A 64 -9.22 6.34 17.04
N PHE A 65 -8.22 6.01 16.22
CA PHE A 65 -8.39 5.08 15.12
C PHE A 65 -7.94 3.69 15.56
N ILE A 66 -8.88 2.74 15.60
CA ILE A 66 -8.62 1.40 16.11
C ILE A 66 -8.52 0.42 14.96
N LYS A 67 -7.51 -0.44 14.99
CA LYS A 67 -7.43 -1.68 14.19
C LYS A 67 -7.46 -2.87 15.13
N ALA A 68 -8.26 -3.89 14.81
CA ALA A 68 -8.29 -5.14 15.57
C ALA A 68 -8.41 -6.36 14.65
N ALA A 69 -7.50 -7.32 14.84
CA ALA A 69 -7.45 -8.56 14.07
C ALA A 69 -7.40 -9.77 15.01
N GLY A 70 -8.15 -10.82 14.67
CA GLY A 70 -8.25 -12.06 15.44
C GLY A 70 -7.70 -13.28 14.70
N PRO A 71 -7.78 -14.48 15.31
CA PRO A 71 -7.18 -15.71 14.79
C PRO A 71 -7.84 -16.23 13.50
N ASP A 72 -9.07 -15.82 13.21
CA ASP A 72 -9.77 -16.16 11.97
C ASP A 72 -9.25 -15.38 10.74
N ARG A 73 -8.34 -14.42 10.97
CA ARG A 73 -7.63 -13.62 9.96
C ARG A 73 -6.13 -13.60 10.25
N PRO A 74 -5.43 -14.75 10.14
CA PRO A 74 -4.04 -14.88 10.57
C PRO A 74 -3.08 -13.91 9.85
N TRP A 75 -3.34 -13.63 8.57
CA TRP A 75 -2.56 -12.64 7.82
C TRP A 75 -2.73 -11.22 8.38
N ALA A 76 -3.96 -10.80 8.66
CA ALA A 76 -4.23 -9.46 9.21
C ALA A 76 -3.69 -9.32 10.64
N LEU A 77 -3.74 -10.41 11.43
CA LEU A 77 -3.15 -10.48 12.75
C LEU A 77 -1.62 -10.28 12.70
N ALA A 78 -0.94 -11.00 11.80
CA ALA A 78 0.49 -10.84 11.59
C ALA A 78 0.85 -9.44 11.09
N ALA A 79 0.09 -8.89 10.14
CA ALA A 79 0.26 -7.54 9.63
C ALA A 79 0.09 -6.48 10.73
N SER A 80 -0.92 -6.61 11.57
CA SER A 80 -1.18 -5.68 12.69
C SER A 80 -0.01 -5.67 13.69
N ARG A 81 0.50 -6.84 14.08
CA ARG A 81 1.65 -6.95 14.97
C ARG A 81 2.92 -6.33 14.37
N GLN A 82 3.12 -6.54 13.08
CA GLN A 82 4.24 -5.92 12.36
C GLN A 82 4.09 -4.40 12.30
N GLU A 83 2.89 -3.89 11.97
CA GLU A 83 2.60 -2.46 11.94
C GLU A 83 2.87 -1.80 13.30
N ALA A 84 2.45 -2.42 14.41
CA ALA A 84 2.70 -1.91 15.75
C ALA A 84 4.21 -1.75 16.03
N ARG A 85 5.01 -2.75 15.64
CA ARG A 85 6.48 -2.69 15.78
C ARG A 85 7.11 -1.59 14.92
N ILE A 86 6.69 -1.49 13.66
CA ILE A 86 7.27 -0.52 12.72
C ILE A 86 6.88 0.90 13.11
N ASN A 87 5.58 1.16 13.36
CA ASN A 87 5.09 2.51 13.65
C ASN A 87 5.77 3.12 14.87
N ALA A 88 5.94 2.32 15.95
CA ALA A 88 6.65 2.75 17.15
C ALA A 88 8.14 3.11 16.93
N ALA A 89 8.74 2.60 15.85
CA ALA A 89 10.13 2.86 15.49
C ALA A 89 10.29 3.87 14.33
N LEU A 90 9.20 4.37 13.75
CA LEU A 90 9.24 5.37 12.68
C LEU A 90 9.85 6.68 13.20
N PRO A 91 10.72 7.34 12.42
CA PRO A 91 11.15 8.70 12.71
C PRO A 91 9.95 9.65 12.84
N ALA A 92 10.06 10.63 13.74
CA ALA A 92 9.01 11.62 13.99
C ALA A 92 8.70 12.50 12.77
N ALA A 93 9.63 12.61 11.81
CA ALA A 93 9.46 13.37 10.58
C ALA A 93 8.62 12.64 9.52
N VAL A 94 8.44 11.30 9.63
CA VAL A 94 7.59 10.56 8.70
C VAL A 94 6.12 10.94 8.93
N PRO A 95 5.37 11.47 7.95
CA PRO A 95 3.98 11.85 8.11
C PRO A 95 3.07 10.61 8.17
N ALA A 96 2.95 10.02 9.36
CA ALA A 96 2.15 8.83 9.63
C ALA A 96 1.35 9.00 10.92
N PRO A 97 0.12 8.45 11.00
CA PRO A 97 -0.62 8.44 12.26
C PRO A 97 0.19 7.70 13.32
N ARG A 98 0.41 8.32 14.47
CA ARG A 98 1.18 7.74 15.58
C ARG A 98 0.36 6.72 16.35
N LEU A 99 1.00 5.58 16.61
CA LEU A 99 0.48 4.54 17.50
C LEU A 99 0.44 5.08 18.93
N GLU A 100 -0.75 5.14 19.51
CA GLU A 100 -0.96 5.51 20.92
C GLU A 100 -0.87 4.29 21.84
N PHE A 101 -1.41 3.15 21.41
CA PHE A 101 -1.29 1.90 22.14
C PHE A 101 -1.30 0.69 21.21
N ALA A 102 -0.72 -0.41 21.68
CA ALA A 102 -0.87 -1.74 21.08
C ALA A 102 -0.99 -2.79 22.18
N ALA A 103 -1.91 -3.74 22.00
CA ALA A 103 -2.16 -4.82 22.93
C ALA A 103 -2.39 -6.15 22.19
N ASP A 104 -1.78 -7.22 22.69
CA ASP A 104 -2.16 -8.60 22.37
C ASP A 104 -3.05 -9.13 23.51
N ILE A 105 -4.24 -9.62 23.18
CA ILE A 105 -5.25 -10.07 24.14
C ILE A 105 -5.82 -11.39 23.62
N ASP A 106 -5.59 -12.47 24.35
CA ASP A 106 -5.82 -13.83 23.85
C ASP A 106 -5.14 -14.00 22.47
N ASP A 107 -5.90 -14.37 21.44
CA ASP A 107 -5.43 -14.52 20.06
C ASP A 107 -5.67 -13.28 19.17
N TRP A 108 -5.96 -12.12 19.78
CA TRP A 108 -6.21 -10.86 19.08
C TRP A 108 -5.05 -9.87 19.23
N SER A 109 -4.86 -9.04 18.20
CA SER A 109 -4.01 -7.85 18.26
C SER A 109 -4.88 -6.61 18.04
N VAL A 110 -4.72 -5.62 18.92
CA VAL A 110 -5.47 -4.36 18.92
C VAL A 110 -4.48 -3.21 18.91
N LEU A 111 -4.61 -2.32 17.93
CA LEU A 111 -3.80 -1.12 17.79
C LEU A 111 -4.72 0.09 17.86
N GLY A 112 -4.32 1.10 18.62
CA GLY A 112 -4.93 2.42 18.62
C GLY A 112 -3.94 3.45 18.12
N PHE A 113 -4.36 4.23 17.13
CA PHE A 113 -3.61 5.33 16.55
C PHE A 113 -4.30 6.65 16.83
N GLU A 114 -3.53 7.72 16.75
CA GLU A 114 -4.07 9.08 16.73
C GLU A 114 -5.14 9.21 15.63
N ALA A 115 -6.26 9.84 15.98
CA ALA A 115 -7.34 10.09 15.03
C ALA A 115 -7.06 11.34 14.19
N VAL A 116 -6.30 11.19 13.10
CA VAL A 116 -6.01 12.30 12.17
C VAL A 116 -7.29 12.80 11.46
N GLN A 117 -7.32 14.09 11.14
CA GLN A 117 -8.46 14.72 10.47
C GLN A 117 -8.22 14.80 8.97
N GLY A 118 -8.87 13.90 8.24
CA GLY A 118 -8.82 13.87 6.78
C GLY A 118 -9.82 12.89 6.19
N LYS A 119 -9.72 12.70 4.88
CA LYS A 119 -10.55 11.79 4.08
C LYS A 119 -9.67 10.75 3.39
N ALA A 120 -10.23 9.58 3.10
CA ALA A 120 -9.64 8.70 2.10
C ALA A 120 -9.64 9.41 0.73
N PRO A 121 -8.60 9.25 -0.11
CA PRO A 121 -8.62 9.80 -1.45
C PRO A 121 -9.64 9.06 -2.32
N THR A 122 -10.15 9.77 -3.32
CA THR A 122 -11.07 9.24 -4.33
C THR A 122 -10.38 9.19 -5.68
N LEU A 123 -10.78 8.25 -6.54
CA LEU A 123 -10.39 8.24 -7.95
C LEU A 123 -11.53 8.84 -8.82
N PRO A 124 -11.25 9.76 -9.77
CA PRO A 124 -9.94 10.31 -10.06
C PRO A 124 -9.45 11.29 -8.98
N MET A 125 -8.14 11.27 -8.69
CA MET A 125 -7.52 12.19 -7.73
C MET A 125 -7.54 13.63 -8.24
N THR A 126 -7.85 14.58 -7.34
CA THR A 126 -7.67 16.00 -7.65
C THR A 126 -6.17 16.34 -7.66
N PRO A 127 -5.71 17.31 -8.46
CA PRO A 127 -4.31 17.74 -8.43
C PRO A 127 -3.84 18.14 -7.03
N HIS A 128 -4.70 18.80 -6.26
CA HIS A 128 -4.37 19.19 -4.88
C HIS A 128 -4.16 18.00 -3.96
N ASP A 129 -5.08 17.02 -3.97
CA ASP A 129 -4.94 15.81 -3.14
C ASP A 129 -3.69 15.00 -3.57
N LEU A 130 -3.41 14.94 -4.87
CA LEU A 130 -2.22 14.30 -5.44
C LEU A 130 -0.92 14.96 -4.96
N ASP A 131 -0.83 16.29 -5.00
CA ASP A 131 0.33 17.05 -4.55
C ASP A 131 0.60 16.82 -3.06
N LEU A 132 -0.45 16.83 -2.22
CA LEU A 132 -0.31 16.56 -0.78
C LEU A 132 0.23 15.15 -0.49
N MET A 133 -0.25 14.16 -1.24
CA MET A 133 0.20 12.76 -1.07
C MET A 133 1.63 12.56 -1.54
N LEU A 134 2.02 13.13 -2.69
CA LEU A 134 3.39 13.08 -3.18
C LEU A 134 4.35 13.81 -2.22
N GLN A 135 3.95 14.98 -1.70
CA GLN A 135 4.76 15.70 -0.71
C GLN A 135 4.93 14.88 0.58
N ALA A 136 3.87 14.25 1.09
CA ALA A 136 3.96 13.39 2.27
C ALA A 136 4.93 12.20 2.04
N TRP A 137 4.95 11.63 0.83
CA TRP A 137 5.93 10.60 0.50
C TRP A 137 7.36 11.14 0.36
N ALA A 138 7.54 12.34 -0.20
CA ALA A 138 8.85 12.99 -0.25
C ALA A 138 9.44 13.19 1.16
N ASP A 139 8.64 13.73 2.09
CA ASP A 139 9.04 13.93 3.49
C ASP A 139 9.36 12.61 4.18
N ALA A 140 8.55 11.57 3.94
CA ALA A 140 8.81 10.22 4.45
C ALA A 140 10.13 9.65 3.89
N ALA A 141 10.32 9.72 2.57
CA ALA A 141 11.50 9.17 1.90
C ALA A 141 12.79 9.85 2.37
N GLU A 142 12.77 11.17 2.60
CA GLU A 142 13.88 11.90 3.21
C GLU A 142 14.16 11.38 4.63
N ALA A 143 13.14 11.23 5.47
CA ALA A 143 13.30 10.73 6.83
C ALA A 143 13.73 9.26 6.90
N LEU A 144 13.51 8.49 5.84
CA LEU A 144 13.85 7.07 5.71
C LEU A 144 15.17 6.83 4.94
N THR A 145 15.90 7.91 4.61
CA THR A 145 17.17 7.84 3.88
C THR A 145 18.26 8.68 4.59
N PRO A 146 19.33 8.06 5.13
CA PRO A 146 19.63 6.63 5.09
C PRO A 146 18.67 5.80 5.95
N ALA A 147 18.71 4.47 5.82
CA ALA A 147 17.84 3.57 6.58
C ALA A 147 17.92 3.86 8.10
N PRO A 148 16.82 4.26 8.76
CA PRO A 148 16.87 4.71 10.15
C PRO A 148 17.33 3.62 11.10
N ARG A 149 18.22 3.97 12.02
CA ARG A 149 18.77 3.02 13.00
C ARG A 149 17.69 2.36 13.85
N SER A 150 16.64 3.10 14.21
CA SER A 150 15.49 2.60 14.96
C SER A 150 14.78 1.44 14.26
N LEU A 151 14.70 1.47 12.93
CA LEU A 151 14.10 0.40 12.11
C LEU A 151 15.06 -0.78 11.96
N LEU A 152 16.34 -0.51 11.76
CA LEU A 152 17.37 -1.55 11.69
C LEU A 152 17.46 -2.36 12.99
N ASP A 153 17.41 -1.69 14.15
CA ASP A 153 17.50 -2.33 15.47
C ASP A 153 16.32 -3.27 15.77
N ILE A 154 15.15 -3.05 15.14
CA ILE A 154 14.00 -3.95 15.24
C ILE A 154 13.94 -5.01 14.12
N GLY A 155 14.99 -5.12 13.31
CA GLY A 155 15.15 -6.18 12.31
C GLY A 155 14.58 -5.86 10.94
N VAL A 156 14.33 -4.59 10.60
CA VAL A 156 14.09 -4.18 9.21
C VAL A 156 15.42 -4.30 8.46
N THR A 157 15.47 -5.18 7.46
CA THR A 157 16.67 -5.46 6.67
C THR A 157 16.32 -5.59 5.21
N ALA A 158 17.34 -5.55 4.34
CA ALA A 158 17.17 -5.93 2.95
C ALA A 158 16.89 -7.43 2.88
N ARG A 159 16.01 -7.83 1.95
CA ARG A 159 15.75 -9.23 1.61
C ARG A 159 15.69 -9.35 0.09
N PRO A 160 16.01 -10.51 -0.49
CA PRO A 160 15.82 -10.71 -1.92
C PRO A 160 14.38 -10.41 -2.31
N ILE A 161 14.20 -9.72 -3.43
CA ILE A 161 12.87 -9.44 -3.97
C ILE A 161 12.22 -10.76 -4.37
N GLY A 162 11.01 -10.99 -3.87
CA GLY A 162 10.28 -12.25 -4.02
C GLY A 162 9.91 -12.57 -5.48
N PRO A 163 9.65 -13.86 -5.80
CA PRO A 163 9.24 -14.29 -7.13
C PRO A 163 7.92 -13.64 -7.60
N GLU A 164 7.14 -13.07 -6.68
CA GLU A 164 5.92 -12.32 -6.98
C GLU A 164 6.14 -11.11 -7.89
N LEU A 165 7.34 -10.52 -7.88
CA LEU A 165 7.75 -9.42 -8.78
C LEU A 165 8.58 -9.92 -9.99
N ARG A 166 8.58 -11.23 -10.25
CA ARG A 166 9.33 -11.91 -11.31
C ARG A 166 8.44 -12.85 -12.12
N GLN A 167 7.19 -12.44 -12.36
CA GLN A 167 6.16 -13.31 -12.94
C GLN A 167 6.43 -13.61 -14.42
N PHE A 168 7.00 -12.69 -15.20
CA PHE A 168 7.33 -12.93 -16.60
C PHE A 168 8.50 -13.89 -16.76
N ALA A 169 9.52 -13.78 -15.91
CA ALA A 169 10.65 -14.70 -15.84
C ALA A 169 10.19 -16.12 -15.47
N SER A 170 9.27 -16.26 -14.51
CA SER A 170 8.69 -17.57 -14.19
C SER A 170 7.83 -18.13 -15.33
N ILE A 171 7.15 -17.31 -16.12
CA ILE A 171 6.46 -17.78 -17.35
C ILE A 171 7.47 -18.24 -18.40
N ASP A 172 8.50 -17.44 -18.67
CA ASP A 172 9.52 -17.72 -19.69
C ASP A 172 10.29 -19.01 -19.37
N ALA A 173 10.58 -19.24 -18.09
CA ALA A 173 11.17 -20.47 -17.58
C ALA A 173 10.22 -21.68 -17.55
N GLY A 174 8.92 -21.47 -17.79
CA GLY A 174 7.90 -22.53 -17.76
C GLY A 174 7.52 -23.01 -16.35
N GLU A 175 7.80 -22.20 -15.32
CA GLU A 175 7.53 -22.52 -13.91
C GLU A 175 6.06 -22.28 -13.54
N ILE A 176 5.42 -21.29 -14.17
CA ILE A 176 4.02 -20.96 -13.97
C ILE A 176 3.28 -20.86 -15.31
N PRO A 177 1.95 -21.09 -15.34
CA PRO A 177 1.16 -20.89 -16.56
C PRO A 177 1.04 -19.39 -16.89
N PRO A 178 0.89 -19.03 -18.18
CA PRO A 178 0.58 -17.66 -18.57
C PRO A 178 -0.76 -17.17 -18.01
N PHE A 179 -0.85 -15.87 -17.75
CA PHE A 179 -2.09 -15.17 -17.40
C PHE A 179 -2.50 -14.17 -18.51
N PRO A 180 -3.75 -13.69 -18.52
CA PRO A 180 -4.20 -12.74 -19.53
C PRO A 180 -3.37 -11.44 -19.56
N LEU A 181 -2.86 -11.08 -20.73
CA LEU A 181 -2.08 -9.86 -20.97
C LEU A 181 -2.82 -8.88 -21.90
N PRO A 182 -2.49 -7.58 -21.83
CA PRO A 182 -2.97 -6.63 -22.83
C PRO A 182 -2.30 -6.87 -24.20
N PRO A 183 -2.96 -6.53 -25.32
CA PRO A 183 -2.43 -6.77 -26.67
C PRO A 183 -1.03 -6.22 -26.93
N ALA A 184 -0.67 -5.09 -26.31
CA ALA A 184 0.66 -4.48 -26.45
C ALA A 184 1.80 -5.42 -26.01
N PHE A 185 1.50 -6.42 -25.17
CA PHE A 185 2.46 -7.39 -24.64
C PHE A 185 2.42 -8.74 -25.38
N ASP A 186 1.60 -8.88 -26.43
CA ASP A 186 1.51 -10.11 -27.21
C ASP A 186 2.89 -10.52 -27.77
N GLY A 187 3.33 -11.73 -27.44
CA GLY A 187 4.63 -12.26 -27.86
C GLY A 187 5.84 -11.65 -27.16
N ARG A 188 5.66 -10.83 -26.10
CA ARG A 188 6.75 -10.12 -25.40
C ARG A 188 7.19 -10.75 -24.09
N ILE A 189 6.71 -11.93 -23.72
CA ILE A 189 7.11 -12.59 -22.47
C ILE A 189 8.64 -12.65 -22.29
N PRO A 190 9.45 -13.07 -23.30
CA PRO A 190 10.91 -13.11 -23.12
C PRO A 190 11.53 -11.71 -22.92
N GLU A 191 10.97 -10.68 -23.57
CA GLU A 191 11.44 -9.29 -23.42
C GLU A 191 11.09 -8.75 -22.02
N LEU A 192 9.88 -8.99 -21.54
CA LEU A 192 9.44 -8.61 -20.20
C LEU A 192 10.22 -9.36 -19.11
N ALA A 193 10.49 -10.64 -19.31
CA ALA A 193 11.32 -11.46 -18.43
C ALA A 193 12.74 -10.89 -18.31
N ALA A 194 13.34 -10.47 -19.42
CA ALA A 194 14.65 -9.82 -19.41
C ALA A 194 14.63 -8.47 -18.67
N ILE A 195 13.56 -7.68 -18.81
CA ILE A 195 13.42 -6.37 -18.14
C ILE A 195 13.32 -6.53 -16.61
N GLU A 196 12.48 -7.45 -16.12
CA GLU A 196 12.28 -7.61 -14.66
C GLU A 196 13.40 -8.39 -13.95
N GLN A 197 14.35 -8.98 -14.69
CA GLN A 197 15.46 -9.73 -14.09
C GLN A 197 16.30 -8.88 -13.13
N ASP A 198 16.44 -7.59 -13.43
CA ASP A 198 17.29 -6.65 -12.69
C ASP A 198 16.61 -5.99 -11.47
N ILE A 199 15.40 -6.43 -11.08
CA ILE A 199 14.64 -5.78 -10.00
C ILE A 199 15.39 -5.70 -8.65
N ASP A 200 16.18 -6.72 -8.27
CA ASP A 200 16.98 -6.64 -7.04
C ASP A 200 18.06 -5.54 -7.12
N ALA A 201 18.70 -5.39 -8.28
CA ALA A 201 19.71 -4.36 -8.49
C ALA A 201 19.07 -2.96 -8.49
N ALA A 202 17.94 -2.80 -9.19
CA ALA A 202 17.18 -1.55 -9.26
C ALA A 202 16.69 -1.08 -7.87
N LEU A 203 16.38 -2.02 -6.97
CA LEU A 203 15.87 -1.73 -5.63
C LEU A 203 16.94 -1.70 -4.53
N THR A 204 18.21 -1.90 -4.86
CA THR A 204 19.30 -1.84 -3.87
C THR A 204 19.55 -0.39 -3.44
N ALA A 205 19.28 -0.08 -2.17
CA ALA A 205 19.57 1.23 -1.58
C ALA A 205 19.75 1.13 -0.06
N ASP A 206 20.37 2.14 0.54
CA ASP A 206 20.42 2.35 1.99
C ASP A 206 19.25 3.24 2.43
N SER A 207 18.03 2.77 2.21
CA SER A 207 16.80 3.47 2.58
C SER A 207 15.75 2.46 3.01
N VAL A 208 14.70 2.89 3.71
CA VAL A 208 13.55 2.04 4.00
C VAL A 208 12.37 2.43 3.10
N MET A 209 11.88 1.47 2.33
CA MET A 209 10.67 1.62 1.52
C MET A 209 9.42 1.20 2.32
N HIS A 210 8.26 1.74 1.96
CA HIS A 210 6.94 1.34 2.48
C HIS A 210 6.51 -0.03 1.91
N PHE A 211 6.80 -0.25 0.62
CA PHE A 211 6.47 -1.43 -0.18
C PHE A 211 4.97 -1.73 -0.37
N ASP A 212 4.13 -0.74 -0.10
CA ASP A 212 2.68 -0.83 -0.29
C ASP A 212 2.08 0.56 -0.48
N LEU A 213 2.85 1.53 -0.99
CA LEU A 213 2.37 2.89 -1.12
C LEU A 213 1.33 2.99 -2.25
N ARG A 214 0.07 2.99 -1.86
CA ARG A 214 -1.08 3.24 -2.72
C ARG A 214 -1.88 4.40 -2.17
N PRO A 215 -2.65 5.14 -3.01
CA PRO A 215 -3.50 6.20 -2.51
C PRO A 215 -4.47 5.73 -1.41
N ASP A 216 -5.04 4.52 -1.48
CA ASP A 216 -5.96 4.02 -0.45
C ASP A 216 -5.32 3.77 0.93
N ASN A 217 -3.99 3.71 0.99
CA ASN A 217 -3.20 3.66 2.23
C ASN A 217 -2.81 5.06 2.74
N MET A 218 -3.44 6.12 2.22
CA MET A 218 -3.19 7.50 2.65
C MET A 218 -4.47 8.18 3.13
N ILE A 219 -4.29 9.19 4.00
CA ILE A 219 -5.37 10.06 4.45
C ILE A 219 -5.01 11.48 4.03
N VAL A 220 -5.91 12.16 3.31
CA VAL A 220 -5.71 13.53 2.85
C VAL A 220 -6.41 14.50 3.79
N GLY A 221 -5.61 15.36 4.43
CA GLY A 221 -6.06 16.46 5.28
C GLY A 221 -6.33 17.73 4.50
N ALA A 222 -6.38 18.85 5.22
CA ALA A 222 -6.56 20.16 4.60
C ALA A 222 -5.26 20.72 3.98
N ASP A 223 -4.11 20.39 4.57
CA ASP A 223 -2.81 20.96 4.25
C ASP A 223 -1.66 19.93 4.21
N GLN A 224 -1.95 18.67 4.53
CA GLN A 224 -0.99 17.56 4.52
C GLN A 224 -1.70 16.24 4.23
N ALA A 225 -0.93 15.19 3.95
CA ALA A 225 -1.41 13.82 3.92
C ALA A 225 -0.63 12.95 4.91
N TRP A 226 -1.26 11.86 5.36
CA TRP A 226 -0.65 10.87 6.24
C TRP A 226 -0.58 9.51 5.55
N ILE A 227 0.51 8.78 5.78
CA ILE A 227 0.77 7.44 5.24
C ILE A 227 0.43 6.40 6.32
N CYS A 228 -0.43 5.45 5.97
CA CYS A 228 -0.89 4.36 6.83
C CYS A 228 -0.31 3.02 6.38
N ASP A 229 -0.50 1.96 7.18
CA ASP A 229 -0.24 0.56 6.79
C ASP A 229 1.26 0.21 6.59
N TRP A 230 2.09 0.58 7.56
CA TRP A 230 3.55 0.40 7.58
C TRP A 230 4.03 -1.05 7.84
N ASN A 231 3.28 -2.07 7.42
CA ASN A 231 3.56 -3.46 7.77
C ASN A 231 4.40 -4.23 6.73
N TRP A 232 4.75 -3.63 5.59
CA TRP A 232 5.51 -4.27 4.49
C TRP A 232 6.94 -3.74 4.29
N VAL A 233 7.42 -2.90 5.21
CA VAL A 233 8.70 -2.19 5.05
C VAL A 233 9.92 -3.11 4.88
N GLY A 234 10.90 -2.63 4.12
CA GLY A 234 12.18 -3.29 3.92
C GLY A 234 13.28 -2.29 3.54
N VAL A 235 14.55 -2.68 3.72
CA VAL A 235 15.68 -1.83 3.31
C VAL A 235 15.89 -1.96 1.81
N HIS A 236 15.31 -1.02 1.06
CA HIS A 236 15.29 -0.95 -0.41
C HIS A 236 15.00 0.50 -0.83
N SER A 237 15.08 0.74 -2.14
CA SER A 237 14.88 2.07 -2.71
C SER A 237 13.45 2.62 -2.54
N THR A 238 13.35 3.89 -2.13
CA THR A 238 12.07 4.60 -1.92
C THR A 238 11.39 5.04 -3.22
N TRP A 239 12.10 5.09 -4.35
CA TRP A 239 11.50 5.47 -5.64
C TRP A 239 10.51 4.42 -6.16
N PHE A 240 10.66 3.16 -5.75
CA PHE A 240 9.73 2.10 -6.14
C PHE A 240 8.31 2.34 -5.62
N ASP A 241 8.18 2.83 -4.38
CA ASP A 241 6.89 3.23 -3.82
C ASP A 241 6.29 4.42 -4.56
N THR A 242 7.11 5.34 -5.07
CA THR A 242 6.64 6.42 -5.96
C THR A 242 6.02 5.83 -7.23
N VAL A 243 6.62 4.80 -7.83
CA VAL A 243 6.03 4.09 -8.98
C VAL A 243 4.74 3.39 -8.60
N CYS A 244 4.70 2.65 -7.48
CA CYS A 244 3.50 2.00 -6.96
C CYS A 244 2.33 2.98 -6.81
N PHE A 245 2.57 4.16 -6.25
CA PHE A 245 1.59 5.22 -6.09
C PHE A 245 1.14 5.79 -7.44
N LEU A 246 2.09 6.08 -8.33
CA LEU A 246 1.83 6.72 -9.63
C LEU A 246 1.10 5.82 -10.62
N ILE A 247 1.00 4.50 -10.38
CA ILE A 247 0.12 3.62 -11.18
C ILE A 247 -1.33 4.10 -11.14
N ALA A 248 -1.83 4.49 -9.96
CA ALA A 248 -3.18 5.02 -9.83
C ALA A 248 -3.31 6.39 -10.52
N ALA A 249 -2.29 7.25 -10.39
CA ALA A 249 -2.27 8.55 -11.06
C ALA A 249 -2.28 8.41 -12.59
N HIS A 250 -1.49 7.48 -13.15
CA HIS A 250 -1.52 7.13 -14.58
C HIS A 250 -2.89 6.60 -15.00
N GLY A 251 -3.47 5.71 -14.18
CA GLY A 251 -4.80 5.16 -14.38
C GLY A 251 -5.92 6.22 -14.45
N ASP A 252 -5.78 7.28 -13.66
CA ASP A 252 -6.65 8.45 -13.63
C ASP A 252 -6.41 9.43 -14.79
N GLY A 253 -5.29 9.29 -15.50
CA GLY A 253 -4.93 10.10 -16.66
C GLY A 253 -3.96 11.25 -16.35
N HIS A 254 -3.33 11.28 -15.19
CA HIS A 254 -2.22 12.19 -14.89
C HIS A 254 -0.95 11.77 -15.65
N ASP A 255 -0.04 12.72 -15.88
CA ASP A 255 1.25 12.46 -16.49
C ASP A 255 2.22 11.85 -15.46
N ALA A 256 2.09 10.54 -15.24
CA ALA A 256 2.89 9.81 -14.26
C ALA A 256 4.39 9.84 -14.57
N ASP A 257 4.80 9.96 -15.84
CA ASP A 257 6.21 10.04 -16.22
C ASP A 257 6.81 11.38 -15.75
N ALA A 258 6.13 12.49 -16.05
CA ALA A 258 6.52 13.81 -15.57
C ALA A 258 6.51 13.88 -14.03
N LEU A 259 5.44 13.40 -13.39
CA LEU A 259 5.33 13.38 -11.92
C LEU A 259 6.45 12.55 -11.27
N PHE A 260 6.81 11.39 -11.86
CA PHE A 260 7.92 10.59 -11.37
C PHE A 260 9.24 11.35 -11.49
N ARG A 261 9.52 11.92 -12.67
CA ARG A 261 10.78 12.62 -12.96
C ARG A 261 10.98 13.88 -12.11
N ASP A 262 9.89 14.54 -11.75
CA ASP A 262 9.92 15.72 -10.87
C ASP A 262 9.99 15.35 -9.37
N HIS A 263 9.72 14.09 -9.00
CA HIS A 263 9.71 13.67 -7.60
C HIS A 263 11.14 13.46 -7.04
N PRO A 264 11.44 13.91 -5.81
CA PRO A 264 12.80 13.84 -5.24
C PRO A 264 13.39 12.42 -5.15
N THR A 265 12.55 11.39 -5.00
CA THR A 265 13.00 9.99 -4.95
C THR A 265 13.57 9.50 -6.29
N ALA A 266 13.20 10.12 -7.41
CA ALA A 266 13.62 9.68 -8.75
C ALA A 266 15.02 10.17 -9.15
N VAL A 267 15.71 10.94 -8.30
CA VAL A 267 17.06 11.44 -8.58
C VAL A 267 18.02 10.26 -8.81
N GLY A 268 18.60 10.20 -10.01
CA GLY A 268 19.55 9.16 -10.40
C GLY A 268 18.92 7.87 -10.92
N VAL A 269 17.59 7.77 -10.97
CA VAL A 269 16.89 6.58 -11.51
C VAL A 269 16.90 6.62 -13.03
N THR A 270 17.36 5.53 -13.66
CA THR A 270 17.43 5.42 -15.12
C THR A 270 16.07 5.13 -15.74
N ASP A 271 15.96 5.23 -17.07
CA ASP A 271 14.75 4.78 -17.77
C ASP A 271 14.55 3.25 -17.66
N ASP A 272 15.65 2.49 -17.67
CA ASP A 272 15.62 1.04 -17.55
C ASP A 272 15.15 0.60 -16.14
N ASP A 273 15.60 1.28 -15.07
CA ASP A 273 15.12 1.01 -13.70
C ASP A 273 13.59 1.18 -13.58
N LEU A 274 13.06 2.27 -14.16
CA LEU A 274 11.62 2.53 -14.17
C LEU A 274 10.88 1.47 -14.98
N ASP A 275 11.40 1.08 -16.14
CA ASP A 275 10.82 0.01 -16.97
C ASP A 275 10.84 -1.34 -16.23
N THR A 276 11.92 -1.65 -15.49
CA THR A 276 12.05 -2.83 -14.61
C THR A 276 10.97 -2.85 -13.53
N ALA A 277 10.78 -1.74 -12.80
CA ALA A 277 9.71 -1.66 -11.78
C ALA A 277 8.31 -1.83 -12.39
N LEU A 278 8.04 -1.18 -13.53
CA LEU A 278 6.75 -1.27 -14.19
C LEU A 278 6.46 -2.68 -14.73
N ALA A 279 7.47 -3.37 -15.27
CA ALA A 279 7.34 -4.77 -15.68
C ALA A 279 7.02 -5.66 -14.48
N SER A 280 7.82 -5.57 -13.41
CA SER A 280 7.61 -6.34 -12.17
C SER A 280 6.21 -6.12 -11.56
N ILE A 281 5.76 -4.87 -11.46
CA ILE A 281 4.46 -4.54 -10.87
C ILE A 281 3.32 -4.99 -11.79
N THR A 282 3.49 -4.88 -13.11
CA THR A 282 2.51 -5.37 -14.09
C THR A 282 2.33 -6.88 -13.96
N GLY A 283 3.44 -7.63 -13.93
CA GLY A 283 3.43 -9.08 -13.78
C GLY A 283 2.74 -9.49 -12.48
N TYR A 284 3.09 -8.85 -11.36
CA TYR A 284 2.45 -9.06 -10.06
C TYR A 284 0.93 -8.86 -10.13
N TYR A 285 0.49 -7.68 -10.54
CA TYR A 285 -0.92 -7.34 -10.49
C TYR A 285 -1.77 -8.18 -11.45
N LEU A 286 -1.32 -8.39 -12.69
CA LEU A 286 -2.08 -9.18 -13.66
C LEU A 286 -2.14 -10.66 -13.28
N SER A 287 -1.04 -11.23 -12.78
CA SER A 287 -1.01 -12.61 -12.24
C SER A 287 -2.01 -12.76 -11.10
N ARG A 288 -1.94 -11.88 -10.09
CA ARG A 288 -2.87 -11.90 -8.94
C ARG A 288 -4.31 -11.69 -9.37
N SER A 289 -4.57 -10.85 -10.36
CA SER A 289 -5.95 -10.59 -10.82
C SER A 289 -6.65 -11.82 -11.42
N ALA A 290 -5.88 -12.79 -11.91
CA ALA A 290 -6.39 -14.02 -12.52
C ALA A 290 -6.67 -15.14 -11.49
N GLU A 291 -6.25 -14.97 -10.25
CA GLU A 291 -6.50 -15.92 -9.18
C GLU A 291 -7.96 -15.85 -8.65
N PRO A 292 -8.48 -16.94 -8.05
CA PRO A 292 -9.79 -16.92 -7.39
C PRO A 292 -9.90 -15.84 -6.30
N PRO A 293 -11.13 -15.35 -5.99
CA PRO A 293 -11.35 -14.46 -4.85
C PRO A 293 -10.83 -15.06 -3.54
N LEU A 294 -10.23 -14.24 -2.69
CA LEU A 294 -9.76 -14.67 -1.36
C LEU A 294 -10.89 -14.57 -0.33
N PRO A 295 -11.05 -15.57 0.56
CA PRO A 295 -12.00 -15.46 1.66
C PRO A 295 -11.58 -14.32 2.61
N ASN A 296 -12.55 -13.69 3.27
CA ASN A 296 -12.30 -12.63 4.27
C ASN A 296 -11.47 -11.46 3.70
N THR A 297 -11.69 -11.09 2.44
CA THR A 297 -11.10 -9.90 1.79
C THR A 297 -12.16 -9.13 1.03
N SER A 298 -11.87 -7.88 0.70
CA SER A 298 -12.77 -7.04 -0.10
C SER A 298 -13.13 -7.71 -1.44
N PRO A 299 -14.41 -7.65 -1.86
CA PRO A 299 -14.82 -8.12 -3.19
C PRO A 299 -14.19 -7.31 -4.33
N HIS A 300 -13.62 -6.14 -4.04
CA HIS A 300 -12.96 -5.29 -5.02
C HIS A 300 -11.50 -5.65 -5.28
N LEU A 301 -10.89 -6.56 -4.51
CA LEU A 301 -9.45 -6.84 -4.58
C LEU A 301 -8.98 -7.28 -5.97
N ARG A 302 -9.65 -8.27 -6.60
CA ARG A 302 -9.24 -8.75 -7.93
C ARG A 302 -9.49 -7.71 -9.02
N ALA A 303 -10.55 -6.91 -8.88
CA ALA A 303 -10.83 -5.80 -9.79
C ALA A 303 -9.76 -4.70 -9.68
N HIS A 304 -9.31 -4.38 -8.46
CA HIS A 304 -8.22 -3.46 -8.20
C HIS A 304 -6.91 -3.95 -8.82
N GLN A 305 -6.53 -5.20 -8.54
CA GLN A 305 -5.33 -5.81 -9.12
C GLN A 305 -5.37 -5.76 -10.66
N ARG A 306 -6.50 -6.11 -11.27
CA ARG A 306 -6.66 -6.03 -12.72
C ARG A 306 -6.49 -4.60 -13.24
N TRP A 307 -7.16 -3.64 -12.61
CA TRP A 307 -7.13 -2.24 -13.04
C TRP A 307 -5.71 -1.66 -12.92
N SER A 308 -5.05 -1.86 -11.78
CA SER A 308 -3.68 -1.39 -11.53
C SER A 308 -2.66 -2.07 -12.45
N GLY A 309 -2.80 -3.38 -12.69
CA GLY A 309 -1.95 -4.11 -13.63
C GLY A 309 -2.09 -3.62 -15.06
N LEU A 310 -3.30 -3.28 -15.51
CA LEU A 310 -3.51 -2.69 -16.84
C LEU A 310 -2.96 -1.26 -16.95
N ALA A 311 -3.07 -0.46 -15.88
CA ALA A 311 -2.49 0.88 -15.83
C ALA A 311 -0.95 0.83 -15.89
N ALA A 312 -0.32 -0.04 -15.09
CA ALA A 312 1.14 -0.26 -15.13
C ALA A 312 1.60 -0.76 -16.51
N ALA A 313 0.88 -1.70 -17.12
CA ALA A 313 1.20 -2.23 -18.45
C ALA A 313 1.13 -1.15 -19.53
N ASP A 314 0.10 -0.30 -19.51
CA ASP A 314 -0.03 0.80 -20.47
C ASP A 314 1.04 1.87 -20.27
N TRP A 315 1.43 2.16 -19.02
CA TRP A 315 2.55 3.07 -18.75
C TRP A 315 3.85 2.53 -19.34
N LEU A 316 4.18 1.26 -19.08
CA LEU A 316 5.36 0.60 -19.67
C LEU A 316 5.28 0.60 -21.20
N ALA A 317 4.16 0.18 -21.79
CA ALA A 317 3.98 0.12 -23.23
C ALA A 317 4.21 1.49 -23.90
N ARG A 318 3.72 2.57 -23.30
CA ARG A 318 3.94 3.94 -23.80
C ARG A 318 5.41 4.34 -23.79
N ARG A 319 6.12 4.07 -22.69
CA ARG A 319 7.56 4.35 -22.57
C ARG A 319 8.39 3.58 -23.60
N ARG A 320 8.00 2.33 -23.88
CA ARG A 320 8.66 1.45 -24.84
C ARG A 320 8.20 1.63 -26.29
N GLY A 321 7.18 2.45 -26.54
CA GLY A 321 6.58 2.61 -27.87
C GLY A 321 5.87 1.34 -28.39
N TRP A 322 5.39 0.48 -27.49
CA TRP A 322 4.64 -0.72 -27.83
C TRP A 322 3.16 -0.40 -28.08
N SER A 323 2.58 -1.03 -29.10
CA SER A 323 1.20 -0.85 -29.56
C SER A 323 0.38 -2.12 -29.44
#